data_AF-A0A7D6VNA2-F1
#
_entry.id   AF-A0A7D6VNA2-F1
#
_cell.length_a   1.000
_cell.length_b   1.000
_cell.length_c   1.000
_cell.angle_alpha   90.00
_cell.angle_beta   90.00
_cell.angle_gamma   90.00
#
_symmetry.space_group_name_H-M   'P 1'
#
loop_
_entity.id
_entity.type
_entity.pdbx_description
1 polymer ?
#
loop_
_entity_poly.entity_id
_entity_poly.type
_entity_poly.pdbx_seq_one_letter_code
_entity_poly.pdbx_strand_id
1 'polypeptide(L)' 'MIYKQEQDRKAITEEDNAKFYPKDVDSSFHGANKDYHTAYYGEIVNAYIIK' A
#
# COMPACT_ATOMS: atom_id res chain seq x y z
N MET A 1 -7.05 -17.48 -6.31
CA MET A 1 -7.04 -17.05 -4.89
C MET A 1 -6.49 -15.62 -4.85
N ILE A 2 -7.14 -14.68 -4.14
CA ILE A 2 -6.59 -13.33 -3.96
C ILE A 2 -5.95 -13.29 -2.58
N TYR A 3 -4.64 -13.09 -2.53
CA TYR A 3 -3.92 -12.87 -1.28
C TYR A 3 -3.80 -11.37 -1.01
N LYS A 4 -4.11 -10.96 0.21
CA LYS A 4 -4.06 -9.57 0.67
C LYS A 4 -3.16 -9.49 1.90
N GLN A 5 -2.20 -8.57 1.89
CA GLN A 5 -1.31 -8.32 3.03
C GLN A 5 -1.15 -6.83 3.27
N GLU A 6 -1.48 -6.38 4.48
CA GLU A 6 -1.09 -5.05 4.96
C GLU A 6 0.42 -5.04 5.22
N GLN A 7 1.08 -3.90 4.95
CA GLN A 7 2.48 -3.74 5.30
C GLN A 7 2.71 -3.93 6.80
N ASP A 8 3.76 -4.68 7.15
CA ASP A 8 4.17 -4.83 8.54
C ASP A 8 4.81 -3.52 9.01
N ARG A 9 4.11 -2.82 9.90
CA ARG A 9 4.55 -1.55 10.48
C ARG A 9 5.86 -1.69 11.26
N LYS A 10 6.13 -2.87 11.83
CA LYS A 10 7.37 -3.14 12.59
C LYS A 10 8.59 -3.32 11.67
N ALA A 11 8.36 -3.61 10.39
CA ALA A 11 9.42 -3.77 9.41
C ALA A 11 9.83 -2.45 8.75
N ILE A 12 9.09 -1.35 8.98
CA ILE A 12 9.35 -0.02 8.41
C ILE A 12 10.14 0.82 9.41
N THR A 13 11.20 1.47 8.94
CA THR A 13 12.04 2.32 9.78
C THR A 13 11.31 3.57 10.26
N GLU A 14 11.77 4.20 11.34
CA GLU A 14 11.19 5.46 11.81
C GLU A 14 11.37 6.59 10.79
N GLU A 15 12.51 6.62 10.09
CA GLU A 15 12.79 7.59 9.02
C GLU A 15 11.77 7.47 7.88
N ASP A 16 11.53 6.23 7.40
CA ASP A 16 10.56 5.98 6.34
C ASP A 16 9.13 6.29 6.79
N ASN A 17 8.77 6.00 8.04
CA ASN A 17 7.47 6.37 8.59
C ASN A 17 7.28 7.89 8.60
N ALA A 18 8.27 8.67 9.04
CA ALA A 18 8.19 10.12 9.06
C ALA A 18 8.07 10.72 7.64
N LYS A 19 8.73 10.10 6.66
CA LYS A 19 8.79 10.58 5.29
C LYS A 19 7.55 10.21 4.46
N PHE A 20 7.05 8.98 4.63
CA PHE A 20 6.02 8.42 3.75
C PHE A 20 4.65 8.26 4.42
N TYR A 21 4.59 8.19 5.76
CA TYR A 21 3.34 8.05 6.52
C TYR A 21 3.27 9.02 7.72
N PRO A 22 3.45 10.34 7.50
CA PRO A 22 3.45 11.32 8.58
C PRO A 22 2.08 11.45 9.24
N LYS A 23 2.00 11.16 10.55
CA LYS A 23 0.73 11.14 11.30
C LYS A 23 0.13 12.54 11.53
N ASP A 24 1.00 13.53 11.75
CA ASP A 24 0.62 14.86 12.24
C ASP A 24 0.63 15.96 11.16
N VAL A 25 0.53 15.59 9.88
CA VAL A 25 0.39 16.57 8.78
C VAL A 25 -1.05 16.62 8.26
N ASP A 26 -1.47 17.71 7.63
CA ASP A 26 -2.78 17.77 6.99
C ASP A 26 -2.84 16.80 5.79
N SER A 27 -3.89 15.97 5.71
CA SER A 27 -4.11 14.99 4.64
C SER A 27 -5.24 15.38 3.69
N SER A 28 -5.63 16.65 3.66
CA SER A 28 -6.67 17.17 2.76
C SER A 28 -6.26 17.11 1.28
N PHE A 29 -4.95 17.05 0.99
CA PHE A 29 -4.41 16.91 -0.36
C PHE A 29 -4.27 15.44 -0.76
N HIS A 30 -4.67 15.11 -1.98
CA HIS A 30 -4.74 13.76 -2.57
C HIS A 30 -3.40 12.98 -2.63
N GLY A 31 -2.28 13.58 -2.22
CA GLY A 31 -0.96 12.95 -2.11
C GLY A 31 -0.40 12.87 -0.69
N ALA A 32 -1.11 13.38 0.32
CA ALA A 32 -0.70 13.38 1.71
C ALA A 32 -1.30 12.17 2.46
N ASN A 33 -0.93 10.96 2.03
CA ASN A 33 -1.44 9.74 2.63
C ASN A 33 -0.75 9.45 3.98
N LYS A 34 -1.54 9.08 4.98
CA LYS A 34 -1.08 8.68 6.32
C LYS A 34 -1.13 7.16 6.52
N ASP A 35 -1.85 6.47 5.65
CA ASP A 35 -2.17 5.07 5.79
C ASP A 35 -1.14 4.19 5.06
N TYR A 36 -0.80 3.07 5.67
CA TYR A 36 0.05 2.06 5.06
C TYR A 36 -0.63 1.42 3.86
N HIS A 37 0.19 0.98 2.91
CA HIS A 37 -0.33 0.32 1.73
C HIS A 37 -0.76 -1.11 2.04
N THR A 38 -1.78 -1.56 1.33
CA THR A 38 -2.11 -2.98 1.26
C THR A 38 -1.74 -3.51 -0.12
N ALA A 39 -0.93 -4.56 -0.16
CA ALA A 39 -0.60 -5.26 -1.38
C ALA A 39 -1.64 -6.36 -1.67
N TYR A 40 -2.06 -6.44 -2.94
CA TYR A 40 -2.94 -7.49 -3.44
C TYR A 40 -2.18 -8.31 -4.48
N TYR A 41 -2.07 -9.61 -4.23
CA TYR A 41 -1.44 -10.55 -5.13
C TYR A 41 -2.51 -11.51 -5.66
N GLY A 42 -2.70 -11.47 -6.97
CA GLY A 42 -3.61 -12.35 -7.69
C GLY A 42 -2.84 -13.23 -8.64
N GLU A 43 -3.15 -14.51 -8.65
CA GLU A 43 -2.73 -15.42 -9.71
C GLU A 43 -3.64 -15.25 -10.93
N ILE A 44 -3.06 -15.05 -12.11
CA ILE A 44 -3.82 -15.08 -13.37
C ILE A 44 -4.05 -16.54 -13.72
N VAL A 45 -5.25 -17.04 -13.42
CA VAL A 45 -5.62 -18.45 -13.67
C VAL A 45 -5.95 -18.74 -15.13
N ASN A 46 -6.37 -17.72 -15.88
CA ASN A 46 -6.62 -17.79 -17.31
C ASN A 46 -6.66 -16.37 -17.89
N ALA A 47 -6.07 -16.16 -19.05
CA ALA A 47 -6.12 -14.89 -19.77
C ALA A 47 -6.60 -15.15 -21.19
N TYR A 48 -7.74 -14.55 -21.55
CA TYR A 48 -8.25 -14.58 -22.90
C TYR A 48 -7.93 -13.23 -23.55
N ILE A 49 -7.10 -13.24 -24.59
CA ILE A 49 -6.96 -12.08 -25.47
C ILE A 49 -8.08 -12.19 -26.50
N ILE A 50 -9.12 -11.36 -26.36
CA ILE A 50 -10.09 -11.14 -27.42
C ILE A 50 -9.36 -10.32 -28.50
N LYS A 51 -9.36 -10.84 -29.72
CA LYS A 51 -8.67 -10.27 -30.88
C LYS A 51 -9.53 -9.24 -31.58
#